data_AF-A0A4P7YXV1-F1
#
_entry.id   AF-A0A4P7YXV1-F1
#
_cell.length_a   1.000
_cell.length_b   1.000
_cell.length_c   1.000
_cell.angle_alpha   90.00
_cell.angle_beta   90.00
_cell.angle_gamma   90.00
#
_symmetry.space_group_name_H-M   'P 1'
#
loop_
_entity.id
_entity.type
_entity.pdbx_description
1 polymer ?
#
loop_
_entity_poly.entity_id
_entity_poly.type
_entity_poly.pdbx_seq_one_letter_code
_entity_poly.pdbx_strand_id
1 'polypeptide(L)'
;MQAIDLVDPEEKPEPASRKRRVSHKDKPVELMIFAHNFKQARLSAGLTQTDITKRIGISQAYVSDVERAVVDPSLTHMALLARVVGRPLHELLRPSSTLKPSQSK
;
A
#
# COMPACT_ATOMS: atom_id res chain seq x y z
N MET A 1 33.33 -32.93 28.81
CA MET A 1 33.24 -31.46 28.69
C MET A 1 32.79 -31.16 27.26
N GLN A 2 31.51 -30.88 27.07
CA GLN A 2 30.98 -30.48 25.76
C GLN A 2 31.24 -28.98 25.57
N ALA A 3 31.79 -28.63 24.41
CA ALA A 3 31.94 -27.25 23.98
C ALA A 3 30.55 -26.65 23.76
N ILE A 4 30.29 -25.57 24.49
CA ILE A 4 29.17 -24.66 24.25
C ILE A 4 29.49 -23.87 22.98
N ASP A 5 28.79 -24.14 21.89
CA ASP A 5 28.82 -23.26 20.71
C ASP A 5 28.23 -21.91 21.13
N LEU A 6 29.09 -20.89 21.18
CA LEU A 6 28.66 -19.50 21.29
C LEU A 6 27.86 -19.17 20.03
N VAL A 7 26.56 -18.94 20.19
CA VAL A 7 25.72 -18.33 19.15
C VAL A 7 26.13 -16.87 19.04
N ASP A 8 26.53 -16.45 17.83
CA ASP A 8 26.90 -15.07 17.50
C ASP A 8 25.73 -14.11 17.79
N PRO A 9 25.91 -13.03 18.58
CA PRO A 9 24.83 -12.08 18.92
C PRO A 9 24.56 -11.00 17.85
N GLU A 10 25.01 -11.16 16.60
CA GLU A 10 24.84 -10.15 15.53
C GLU A 10 24.09 -10.64 14.28
N GLU A 11 23.06 -11.48 14.44
CA GLU A 11 22.09 -11.67 13.35
C GLU A 11 21.16 -10.45 13.27
N LYS A 12 21.60 -9.42 12.53
CA LYS A 12 20.77 -8.25 12.20
C LYS A 12 19.47 -8.76 11.57
N PRO A 13 18.28 -8.31 12.03
CA PRO A 13 17.03 -8.77 11.44
C PRO A 13 17.05 -8.49 9.94
N GLU A 14 16.82 -9.54 9.13
CA GLU A 14 16.77 -9.41 7.68
C GLU A 14 15.89 -8.23 7.27
N PRO A 15 16.32 -7.39 6.31
CA PRO A 15 15.54 -6.24 5.90
C PRO A 15 14.19 -6.71 5.37
N ALA A 16 13.10 -6.29 6.06
CA ALA A 16 11.73 -6.61 5.71
C ALA A 16 11.50 -6.49 4.19
N SER A 17 11.19 -7.63 3.58
CA SER A 17 10.80 -7.87 2.18
C SER A 17 10.71 -6.60 1.33
N ARG A 18 11.71 -6.40 0.46
CA ARG A 18 11.81 -5.31 -0.50
C ARG A 18 10.50 -5.22 -1.30
N LYS A 19 9.61 -4.30 -0.93
CA LYS A 19 8.27 -4.15 -1.52
C LYS A 19 8.37 -4.12 -3.05
N ARG A 20 7.72 -5.06 -3.73
CA ARG A 20 7.74 -5.19 -5.19
C ARG A 20 7.18 -3.91 -5.82
N ARG A 21 8.07 -3.09 -6.41
CA ARG A 21 7.68 -1.92 -7.21
C ARG A 21 7.17 -2.39 -8.56
N VAL A 22 6.00 -1.90 -8.96
CA VAL A 22 5.38 -2.26 -10.25
C VAL A 22 5.93 -1.32 -11.34
N SER A 23 6.35 -1.88 -12.47
CA SER A 23 6.75 -1.11 -13.68
C SER A 23 5.57 -0.28 -14.18
N HIS A 24 5.82 0.84 -14.87
CA HIS A 24 4.72 1.72 -15.34
C HIS A 24 3.93 1.13 -16.53
N LYS A 25 4.54 0.25 -17.33
CA LYS A 25 3.92 -0.32 -18.55
C LYS A 25 2.97 -1.51 -18.27
N ASP A 26 3.07 -2.15 -17.11
CA ASP A 26 2.38 -3.41 -16.82
C ASP A 26 1.44 -3.33 -15.60
N LYS A 27 1.02 -2.12 -15.20
CA LYS A 27 0.16 -1.95 -14.02
C LYS A 27 -1.24 -2.52 -14.28
N PRO A 28 -1.75 -3.43 -13.44
CA PRO A 28 -3.14 -3.85 -13.49
C PRO A 28 -4.08 -2.65 -13.36
N VAL A 29 -5.17 -2.64 -14.12
CA VAL A 29 -6.15 -1.54 -14.08
C VAL A 29 -6.78 -1.43 -12.68
N GLU A 30 -6.96 -2.55 -12.00
CA GLU A 30 -7.48 -2.67 -10.64
C GLU A 30 -6.59 -1.92 -9.64
N LEU A 31 -5.27 -1.96 -9.84
CA LEU A 31 -4.33 -1.23 -8.99
C LEU A 31 -4.50 0.29 -9.15
N MET A 32 -4.72 0.76 -10.38
CA MET A 32 -4.97 2.18 -10.66
C MET A 32 -6.32 2.63 -10.08
N ILE A 33 -7.35 1.80 -10.21
CA ILE A 33 -8.67 2.05 -9.65
C ILE A 33 -8.58 2.15 -8.12
N PHE A 34 -7.96 1.16 -7.48
CA PHE A 34 -7.78 1.15 -6.03
C PHE A 34 -7.02 2.38 -5.53
N ALA A 35 -5.88 2.69 -6.15
CA ALA A 35 -5.05 3.84 -5.77
C ALA A 35 -5.82 5.16 -5.85
N HIS A 36 -6.54 5.38 -6.95
CA HIS A 36 -7.35 6.58 -7.14
C HIS A 36 -8.48 6.66 -6.10
N ASN A 37 -9.28 5.60 -5.98
CA ASN A 37 -10.43 5.58 -5.09
C ASN A 37 -10.04 5.68 -3.62
N PHE A 38 -8.96 5.01 -3.20
CA PHE A 38 -8.42 5.13 -1.86
C PHE A 38 -8.03 6.58 -1.54
N LYS A 39 -7.33 7.26 -2.46
CA LYS A 39 -6.98 8.67 -2.30
C LYS A 39 -8.23 9.54 -2.13
N GLN A 40 -9.25 9.36 -2.98
CA GLN A 40 -10.50 10.12 -2.88
C GLN A 40 -11.24 9.85 -1.58
N ALA A 41 -11.33 8.59 -1.16
CA ALA A 41 -11.95 8.21 0.10
C ALA A 41 -11.22 8.83 1.31
N ARG A 42 -9.88 8.81 1.30
CA ARG A 42 -9.06 9.45 2.33
C ARG A 42 -9.34 10.95 2.43
N LEU A 43 -9.33 11.66 1.29
CA LEU A 43 -9.59 13.10 1.25
C LEU A 43 -11.02 13.42 1.70
N SER A 44 -12.01 12.63 1.29
CA SER A 44 -13.41 12.78 1.71
C SER A 44 -13.59 12.56 3.22
N ALA A 45 -12.76 11.71 3.83
CA ALA A 45 -12.73 11.49 5.27
C ALA A 45 -11.94 12.58 6.05
N GLY A 46 -11.40 13.60 5.37
CA GLY A 46 -10.61 14.66 5.99
C GLY A 46 -9.25 14.20 6.55
N LEU A 47 -8.73 13.06 6.08
CA LEU A 47 -7.51 12.46 6.61
C LEU A 47 -6.29 12.88 5.79
N THR A 48 -5.19 13.21 6.47
CA THR A 48 -3.86 13.30 5.86
C THR A 48 -3.25 11.90 5.70
N GLN A 49 -2.18 11.76 4.90
CA GLN A 49 -1.45 10.49 4.82
C GLN A 49 -0.80 10.14 6.18
N THR A 50 -0.35 11.13 6.94
CA THR A 50 0.18 10.96 8.29
C THR A 50 -0.88 10.45 9.26
N ASP A 51 -2.15 10.83 9.10
CA ASP A 51 -3.24 10.29 9.92
C ASP A 51 -3.44 8.79 9.68
N ILE A 52 -3.27 8.32 8.43
CA ILE A 52 -3.27 6.88 8.14
C ILE A 52 -2.11 6.20 8.87
N THR A 53 -0.91 6.76 8.80
CA THR A 53 0.27 6.25 9.51
C THR A 53 0.02 6.12 11.00
N LYS A 54 -0.55 7.14 11.64
CA LYS A 54 -0.86 7.12 13.08
C LYS A 54 -1.92 6.07 13.45
N ARG A 55 -2.86 5.76 12.54
CA ARG A 55 -3.95 4.81 12.81
C ARG A 55 -3.54 3.35 12.67
N ILE A 56 -2.66 3.01 11.73
CA ILE A 56 -2.36 1.62 11.37
C ILE A 56 -0.87 1.29 11.27
N GLY A 57 0.02 2.20 11.66
CA GLY A 57 1.46 1.91 11.79
C GLY A 57 2.22 1.71 10.47
N ILE A 58 1.65 2.07 9.33
CA ILE A 58 2.34 2.03 8.03
C ILE A 58 3.05 3.35 7.74
N SER A 59 4.21 3.30 7.07
CA SER A 59 4.95 4.53 6.74
C SER A 59 4.16 5.44 5.80
N GLN A 60 4.30 6.75 5.96
CA GLN A 60 3.68 7.73 5.07
C GLN A 60 4.16 7.57 3.62
N ALA A 61 5.44 7.21 3.43
CA ALA A 61 5.98 6.85 2.12
C ALA A 61 5.21 5.69 1.46
N TYR A 62 4.80 4.67 2.22
CA TYR A 62 4.00 3.57 1.69
C TYR A 62 2.58 4.03 1.32
N VAL A 63 1.94 4.90 2.11
CA VAL A 63 0.64 5.49 1.75
C VAL A 63 0.75 6.27 0.44
N SER A 64 1.80 7.08 0.28
CA SER A 64 2.08 7.81 -0.95
C SER A 64 2.32 6.86 -2.15
N ASP A 65 3.05 5.77 -1.95
CA ASP A 65 3.30 4.76 -2.98
C ASP A 65 2.02 4.05 -3.43
N VAL A 66 1.12 3.76 -2.49
CA VAL A 66 -0.21 3.20 -2.77
C VAL A 66 -1.05 4.16 -3.60
N GLU A 67 -1.15 5.43 -3.19
CA GLU A 67 -1.96 6.44 -3.89
C GLU A 67 -1.48 6.77 -5.31
N ARG A 68 -0.23 6.42 -5.63
CA ARG A 68 0.38 6.57 -6.97
C ARG A 68 0.41 5.27 -7.77
N ALA A 69 -0.18 4.19 -7.24
CA ALA A 69 -0.17 2.86 -7.84
C ALA A 69 1.26 2.36 -8.17
N VAL A 70 2.29 2.71 -7.39
CA VAL A 70 3.69 2.26 -7.67
C VAL A 70 4.09 1.02 -6.86
N VAL A 71 3.30 0.68 -5.85
CA VAL A 71 3.39 -0.56 -5.08
C VAL A 71 2.10 -1.33 -5.26
N ASP A 72 2.22 -2.66 -5.22
CA ASP A 72 1.11 -3.61 -5.22
C ASP A 72 0.80 -4.02 -3.75
N PRO A 73 -0.13 -3.34 -3.05
CA PRO A 73 -0.49 -3.71 -1.69
C PRO A 73 -1.15 -5.10 -1.68
N SER A 74 -0.79 -5.94 -0.71
CA SER A 74 -1.49 -7.22 -0.54
C SER A 74 -2.98 -6.99 -0.23
N LEU A 75 -3.83 -7.97 -0.52
CA LEU A 75 -5.26 -7.89 -0.21
C LEU A 75 -5.53 -7.54 1.26
N THR A 76 -4.72 -8.07 2.17
CA THR A 76 -4.75 -7.73 3.61
C THR A 76 -4.52 -6.24 3.86
N HIS A 77 -3.52 -5.64 3.21
CA HIS A 77 -3.25 -4.21 3.32
C HIS A 77 -4.34 -3.37 2.67
N MET A 78 -4.88 -3.80 1.52
CA MET A 78 -6.00 -3.12 0.88
C MET A 78 -7.23 -3.10 1.78
N ALA A 79 -7.56 -4.22 2.43
CA ALA A 79 -8.67 -4.30 3.38
C ALA A 79 -8.45 -3.41 4.62
N LEU A 80 -7.22 -3.36 5.14
CA LEU A 80 -6.87 -2.49 6.26
C LEU A 80 -7.03 -1.00 5.88
N LEU A 81 -6.49 -0.60 4.74
CA LEU A 81 -6.61 0.76 4.21
C LEU A 81 -8.07 1.16 4.00
N ALA A 82 -8.88 0.26 3.42
CA ALA A 82 -10.32 0.49 3.20
C ALA A 82 -11.06 0.77 4.53
N ARG A 83 -10.77 0.00 5.58
CA ARG A 83 -11.35 0.22 6.92
C ARG A 83 -10.99 1.59 7.49
N VAL A 84 -9.74 2.03 7.32
CA VAL A 84 -9.29 3.33 7.86
C VAL A 84 -10.03 4.51 7.23
N VAL A 85 -10.37 4.42 5.95
CA VAL A 85 -11.15 5.44 5.22
C VAL A 85 -12.66 5.20 5.28
N GLY A 86 -13.12 4.23 6.09
CA GLY A 86 -14.53 3.96 6.31
C GLY A 86 -15.27 3.41 5.10
N ARG A 87 -14.59 2.65 4.22
CA ARG A 87 -15.17 2.07 3.01
C ARG A 87 -15.04 0.55 2.98
N PRO A 88 -16.02 -0.18 2.44
CA PRO A 88 -15.81 -1.59 2.11
C PRO A 88 -14.82 -1.69 0.94
N LEU A 89 -13.92 -2.68 0.97
CA LEU A 89 -12.86 -2.81 -0.02
C LEU A 89 -13.36 -2.86 -1.46
N HIS A 90 -14.47 -3.58 -1.71
CA HIS A 90 -15.01 -3.72 -3.05
C HIS A 90 -15.46 -2.39 -3.67
N GLU A 91 -15.84 -1.38 -2.87
CA GLU A 91 -16.14 -0.04 -3.38
C GLU A 91 -14.89 0.66 -3.93
N LEU A 92 -13.73 0.43 -3.30
CA LEU A 92 -12.46 0.99 -3.78
C LEU A 92 -11.98 0.33 -5.07
N LEU A 93 -12.55 -0.80 -5.46
CA LEU A 93 -12.27 -1.50 -6.72
C LEU A 93 -13.30 -1.19 -7.83
N ARG A 94 -14.32 -0.37 -7.56
CA ARG A 94 -15.27 0.05 -8.59
C ARG A 94 -14.65 1.11 -9.50
N PRO A 95 -14.64 0.93 -10.83
CA PRO A 95 -14.18 1.97 -11.75
C PRO A 95 -15.03 3.24 -11.58
N SER A 96 -14.38 4.40 -11.41
CA SER A 96 -15.05 5.69 -11.48
C SER A 96 -14.97 6.25 -12.91
N SER A 97 -15.99 7.00 -13.34
CA SER A 97 -16.03 7.61 -14.69
C SER A 97 -14.91 8.62 -14.95
N THR A 98 -14.14 9.00 -13.92
CA THR A 98 -13.00 9.93 -14.00
C THR A 98 -11.70 9.25 -14.44
N LEU A 99 -11.61 7.91 -14.37
CA LEU A 99 -10.48 7.16 -14.88
C LEU A 99 -10.66 6.87 -16.37
N LYS A 100 -10.40 7.88 -17.21
CA LYS A 100 -10.11 7.60 -18.62
C LYS A 100 -8.71 6.99 -18.69
N PRO A 101 -8.49 5.81 -19.30
CA PRO A 101 -7.14 5.37 -19.57
C PRO A 101 -6.49 6.44 -20.44
N SER A 102 -5.46 7.09 -19.91
CA SER A 102 -4.64 8.02 -20.69
C SER A 102 -4.01 7.20 -21.80
N GLN A 103 -4.53 7.35 -23.02
CA GLN A 103 -3.87 6.90 -24.23
C GLN A 103 -2.55 7.68 -24.30
N SER A 104 -1.45 7.04 -23.90
CA SER A 104 -0.12 7.56 -24.20
C SER A 104 0.09 7.39 -25.70
N LYS A 105 0.31 8.51 -26.40
CA LYS A 105 0.98 8.51 -27.70
C LYS A 105 2.38 7.92 -27.57
#